data_AF-A0A2V6U519-F1
#
_entry.id   AF-A0A2V6U519-F1
#
_cell.length_a   1.000
_cell.length_b   1.000
_cell.length_c   1.000
_cell.angle_alpha   90.00
_cell.angle_beta   90.00
_cell.angle_gamma   90.00
#
_symmetry.space_group_name_H-M   'P 1'
#
loop_
_entity.id
_entity.type
_entity.pdbx_description
1 polymer ?
#
loop_
_entity_poly.entity_id
_entity_poly.type
_entity_poly.pdbx_seq_one_letter_code
_entity_poly.pdbx_strand_id
1 'polypeptide(L)'
;TPPKRLEPALISRVKIMANLDIAERRLPQDGRIKLRYNTHEIDFRVSTLPTIYGEKTVMRLLDKESLQLDLTKLGFDPGALEHFQNAIRS
;
A
#
# COMPACT_ATOMS: atom_id res chain seq x y z
N THR A 1 2.92 0.63 23.99
CA THR A 1 2.11 1.24 22.91
C THR A 1 2.15 2.75 23.04
N PRO A 2 2.12 3.52 21.94
CA PRO A 2 2.09 4.99 22.01
C PRO A 2 0.90 5.52 22.84
N PRO A 3 1.00 6.71 23.47
CA PRO A 3 -0.10 7.29 24.23
C PRO A 3 -1.36 7.53 23.38
N LYS A 4 -2.53 7.10 23.86
CA LYS A 4 -3.81 7.23 23.13
C LYS A 4 -4.15 8.67 22.74
N ARG A 5 -3.70 9.66 23.52
CA ARG A 5 -3.87 11.09 23.19
C ARG A 5 -3.28 11.52 21.85
N LEU A 6 -2.31 10.77 21.30
CA LEU A 6 -1.68 11.07 20.02
C LEU A 6 -2.47 10.54 18.82
N GLU A 7 -3.38 9.58 19.05
CA GLU A 7 -4.13 8.90 17.99
C GLU A 7 -4.86 9.90 17.05
N PRO A 8 -5.61 10.91 17.52
CA PRO A 8 -6.31 11.84 16.63
C PRO A 8 -5.37 12.68 15.77
N ALA A 9 -4.22 13.07 16.32
CA ALA A 9 -3.21 13.86 15.61
C ALA A 9 -2.56 13.05 14.48
N LEU A 10 -2.28 11.77 14.74
CA LEU A 10 -1.73 10.84 13.74
C LEU A 10 -2.73 10.57 12.62
N ILE A 11 -4.00 10.29 12.95
CA ILE A 11 -5.05 10.05 11.95
C ILE A 11 -5.24 11.29 11.08
N SER A 12 -5.32 12.48 11.69
CA SER A 12 -5.45 13.74 10.94
C SER A 12 -4.27 13.95 9.98
N ARG A 13 -3.03 13.69 10.42
CA ARG A 13 -1.86 13.82 9.56
C ARG A 13 -1.92 12.88 8.36
N VAL A 14 -2.32 11.62 8.58
CA VAL A 14 -2.47 10.64 7.50
C VAL A 14 -3.59 11.02 6.53
N LYS A 15 -4.74 11.47 7.05
CA LYS A 15 -5.87 11.93 6.22
C LYS A 15 -5.47 13.11 5.33
N ILE A 16 -4.74 14.10 5.86
CA ILE A 16 -4.21 15.22 5.07
C ILE A 16 -3.29 14.73 3.96
N MET A 17 -2.33 13.86 4.29
CA MET A 17 -1.37 13.36 3.31
C MET A 17 -2.04 12.55 2.20
N ALA A 18 -3.14 11.85 2.52
CA ALA A 18 -3.91 11.02 1.60
C ALA A 18 -5.07 11.76 0.91
N ASN A 19 -5.22 13.08 1.14
CA ASN A 19 -6.31 13.92 0.65
C ASN A 19 -7.72 13.42 1.04
N LEU A 20 -7.87 13.04 2.31
CA LEU A 20 -9.12 12.55 2.93
C LEU A 20 -9.76 13.62 3.82
N ASP A 21 -11.06 13.49 4.06
CA ASP A 21 -11.81 14.40 4.92
C ASP A 21 -11.54 14.09 6.41
N ILE A 22 -10.96 15.06 7.12
CA ILE A 22 -10.61 14.96 8.55
C ILE A 22 -11.85 15.07 9.44
N ALA A 23 -12.87 15.81 8.97
CA ALA A 23 -14.12 16.00 9.70
C ALA A 23 -14.98 14.74 9.66
N GLU A 24 -14.95 13.99 8.55
CA GLU A 24 -15.67 12.72 8.45
C GLU A 24 -14.92 11.60 9.20
N ARG A 25 -15.62 10.97 10.14
CA ARG A 25 -15.10 9.91 11.04
C ARG A 25 -16.06 8.73 11.21
N ARG A 26 -17.19 8.74 10.51
CA ARG A 26 -18.28 7.76 10.61
C ARG A 26 -18.34 6.85 9.40
N LEU A 27 -17.65 7.20 8.32
CA LEU A 27 -17.57 6.44 7.09
C LEU A 27 -16.13 5.99 6.83
N PRO A 28 -15.93 4.80 6.22
CA PRO A 28 -14.64 4.40 5.70
C PRO A 28 -14.16 5.39 4.63
N GLN A 29 -12.86 5.64 4.56
CA GLN A 29 -12.26 6.47 3.52
C GLN A 29 -10.97 5.85 2.99
N ASP A 30 -10.77 5.93 1.68
CA ASP A 30 -9.61 5.39 0.98
C ASP A 30 -8.90 6.48 0.19
N GLY A 31 -7.57 6.49 0.26
CA GLY A 31 -6.74 7.52 -0.36
C GLY A 31 -5.37 6.98 -0.78
N ARG A 32 -4.57 7.87 -1.36
CA ARG A 32 -3.20 7.53 -1.77
C ARG A 32 -2.24 8.61 -1.32
N ILE A 33 -1.05 8.19 -0.90
CA ILE A 33 0.05 9.09 -0.59
C ILE A 33 1.20 8.72 -1.52
N LYS A 34 1.62 9.66 -2.37
CA LYS A 34 2.85 9.52 -3.13
C LYS A 34 3.98 10.19 -2.36
N LEU A 35 4.94 9.39 -1.91
CA LEU A 35 6.11 9.88 -1.20
C LEU A 35 7.36 9.61 -2.02
N ARG A 36 8.14 10.66 -2.27
CA ARG A 36 9.50 10.50 -2.80
C ARG A 36 10.46 10.44 -1.62
N TYR A 37 11.14 9.32 -1.46
CA TYR A 37 12.15 9.13 -0.43
C TYR A 37 13.48 8.79 -1.10
N ASN A 38 14.45 9.71 -1.02
CA ASN A 38 15.69 9.66 -1.79
C ASN A 38 15.40 9.47 -3.28
N THR A 39 15.87 8.39 -3.89
CA THR A 39 15.68 8.03 -5.30
C THR A 39 14.41 7.22 -5.55
N HIS A 40 13.72 6.73 -4.52
CA HIS A 40 12.60 5.81 -4.67
C HIS A 40 11.27 6.56 -4.57
N GLU A 41 10.36 6.26 -5.51
CA GLU A 41 8.97 6.71 -5.45
C GLU A 41 8.10 5.61 -4.84
N ILE A 42 7.56 5.87 -3.65
CA ILE A 42 6.73 4.94 -2.92
C ILE A 42 5.27 5.41 -3.00
N ASP A 43 4.39 4.54 -3.48
CA ASP A 43 2.94 4.78 -3.49
C ASP A 43 2.32 4.05 -2.29
N PHE A 44 1.74 4.80 -1.37
CA PHE A 44 0.97 4.21 -0.28
C PHE A 44 -0.51 4.24 -0.62
N ARG A 45 -1.17 3.11 -0.44
CA ARG A 45 -2.63 3.05 -0.34
C ARG A 45 -3.04 3.12 1.10
N VAL A 46 -3.91 4.07 1.43
CA VAL A 46 -4.37 4.32 2.78
C VAL A 46 -5.85 4.02 2.86
N SER A 47 -6.27 3.33 3.92
CA SER A 47 -7.67 3.11 4.25
C SER A 47 -7.89 3.46 5.71
N THR A 48 -8.97 4.20 6.00
CA THR A 48 -9.40 4.54 7.36
C THR A 48 -10.78 3.97 7.60
N LEU A 49 -11.01 3.39 8.77
CA LEU A 49 -12.26 2.74 9.14
C LEU A 49 -12.68 3.17 10.56
N PRO A 50 -13.94 3.59 10.78
CA PRO A 50 -14.45 3.83 12.13
C PRO A 50 -14.49 2.54 12.95
N THR A 51 -14.09 2.61 14.21
CA THR A 51 -14.14 1.51 15.19
C THR A 51 -14.68 2.02 16.53
N ILE A 52 -14.97 1.10 17.45
CA ILE A 52 -15.49 1.43 18.79
C ILE A 52 -14.57 2.38 19.56
N TYR A 53 -13.25 2.32 19.33
CA TYR A 53 -12.26 3.05 20.12
C TYR A 53 -11.61 4.24 19.41
N GLY A 54 -12.04 4.56 18.19
CA GLY A 54 -11.42 5.57 17.33
C GLY A 54 -11.44 5.15 15.87
N GLU A 55 -10.47 5.60 15.07
CA GLU A 55 -10.37 5.19 13.66
C GLU A 55 -9.17 4.27 13.46
N LYS A 56 -9.40 3.14 12.79
CA LYS A 56 -8.34 2.23 12.36
C LYS A 56 -7.80 2.72 11.03
N THR A 57 -6.50 2.99 10.97
CA THR A 57 -5.81 3.34 9.73
C THR A 57 -4.92 2.18 9.27
N VAL A 58 -5.06 1.79 8.01
CA VAL A 58 -4.21 0.78 7.35
C VAL A 58 -3.48 1.46 6.19
N MET A 59 -2.17 1.23 6.10
CA MET A 59 -1.36 1.69 4.97
C MET A 59 -0.69 0.49 4.31
N ARG A 60 -0.80 0.41 2.99
CA ARG A 60 -0.09 -0.56 2.16
C ARG A 60 0.93 0.20 1.32
N LEU A 61 2.20 -0.19 1.47
CA LEU A 61 3.30 0.29 0.65
C LEU A 61 3.32 -0.46 -0.67
N LEU A 62 3.38 0.27 -1.78
CA LEU A 62 3.63 -0.27 -3.12
C LEU A 62 4.93 0.34 -3.63
N ASP A 63 5.95 -0.52 -3.75
CA ASP A 63 7.21 -0.17 -4.38
C ASP A 63 7.11 -0.45 -5.88
N LYS A 64 7.14 0.61 -6.69
CA LYS A 64 7.04 0.51 -8.15
C LYS A 64 8.26 -0.14 -8.78
N GLU A 65 9.42 -0.12 -8.13
CA GLU A 65 10.66 -0.69 -8.64
C GLU A 65 10.76 -2.20 -8.40
N SER A 66 9.96 -2.74 -7.48
CA SER A 66 9.95 -4.16 -7.12
C SER A 66 9.35 -5.11 -8.18
N LEU A 67 8.85 -4.59 -9.30
CA LEU A 67 8.26 -5.42 -10.35
C LEU A 67 9.35 -6.17 -11.13
N GLN A 68 9.79 -7.31 -10.60
CA GLN A 68 10.65 -8.25 -11.31
C GLN A 68 9.79 -9.04 -12.32
N LEU A 69 9.88 -8.68 -13.61
CA LEU A 69 9.24 -9.40 -14.72
C LEU A 69 10.08 -10.60 -15.22
N ASP A 70 11.13 -10.95 -14.49
CA ASP A 70 12.00 -12.06 -14.85
C ASP A 70 11.37 -13.39 -14.42
N LEU A 71 10.83 -14.12 -15.40
CA LEU A 71 10.21 -15.43 -15.18
C LEU A 71 11.16 -16.44 -14.53
N THR A 72 12.48 -16.28 -14.69
CA THR A 72 13.46 -17.18 -14.06
C THR A 72 13.49 -17.04 -12.54
N LYS A 73 13.08 -15.89 -12.01
CA LYS A 73 13.05 -15.59 -10.57
C LYS A 73 11.73 -15.96 -9.89
N LEU A 74 10.75 -16.43 -10.66
CA LEU A 74 9.45 -16.87 -10.16
C LEU A 74 9.47 -18.27 -9.53
N GLY A 75 10.63 -18.94 -9.53
CA GLY A 75 10.79 -20.27 -8.94
C GLY A 75 10.29 -21.40 -9.83
N PHE A 76 10.23 -21.20 -11.14
CA PHE A 76 9.97 -22.28 -12.08
C PHE A 76 11.11 -23.30 -12.06
N ASP A 77 10.74 -24.58 -12.16
CA ASP A 77 11.68 -25.59 -12.61
C ASP A 77 12.12 -25.28 -14.06
N PRO A 78 13.40 -25.47 -14.44
CA PRO A 78 13.89 -25.11 -15.78
C PRO A 78 13.07 -25.72 -16.93
N GLY A 79 12.62 -26.98 -16.80
CA GLY A 79 11.81 -27.62 -17.84
C GLY A 79 10.39 -27.06 -17.91
N ALA A 80 9.81 -26.72 -16.75
CA ALA A 80 8.50 -26.08 -16.69
C ALA A 80 8.52 -24.67 -17.28
N LEU A 81 9.62 -23.93 -17.07
CA LEU A 81 9.81 -22.61 -17.67
C LEU A 81 9.89 -22.68 -19.19
N GLU A 82 10.61 -23.66 -19.74
CA GLU A 82 10.72 -23.85 -21.19
C GLU A 82 9.37 -24.19 -21.83
N HIS A 83 8.61 -25.12 -21.24
CA HIS A 83 7.27 -25.45 -21.71
C HIS A 83 6.32 -24.24 -21.62
N PHE A 84 6.39 -23.50 -20.51
CA PHE A 84 5.59 -22.28 -20.35
C PHE A 84 5.96 -21.27 -21.43
N GLN A 85 7.23 -20.94 -21.63
CA GLN A 85 7.67 -20.00 -22.66
C GLN A 85 7.26 -20.40 -24.08
N ASN A 86 7.33 -21.69 -24.41
CA ASN A 86 6.89 -22.20 -25.71
C ASN A 86 5.38 -22.03 -25.91
N ALA A 87 4.57 -22.23 -24.87
CA ALA A 87 3.11 -22.08 -24.93
C ALA A 87 2.62 -20.62 -24.99
N ILE A 88 3.38 -19.64 -24.47
CA ILE A 88 3.00 -18.22 -24.59
C ILE A 88 3.41 -17.64 -25.96
N ARG A 89 4.36 -18.28 -26.66
CA ARG A 89 4.85 -17.85 -27.99
C ARG A 89 4.04 -18.41 -29.16
N SER A 90 3.24 -19.45 -28.93
CA SER A 90 2.25 -20.01 -29.87
C SER A 90 0.94 -19.22 -29.85
#